data_AF-A0A662QBI6-F1
#
_entry.id   AF-A0A662QBI6-F1
#
_cell.length_a   1.000
_cell.length_b   1.000
_cell.length_c   1.000
_cell.angle_alpha   90.00
_cell.angle_beta   90.00
_cell.angle_gamma   90.00
#
_symmetry.space_group_name_H-M   'P 1'
#
loop_
_entity.id
_entity.type
_entity.pdbx_description
1 polymer ?
#
loop_
_entity_poly.entity_id
_entity_poly.type
_entity_poly.pdbx_seq_one_letter_code
_entity_poly.pdbx_strand_id
1 'polypeptide(L)'
;MKDEDVTTWFLYTDYDGKTFHICQAFFPGDNKAWEKLQRALKATIPPETFEQMRGAVSFPFKPGEHKRIAVKVIDFRGNEVVRIVQAE
;
A
#
# COMPACT_ATOMS: atom_id res chain seq x y z
N MET A 1 -12.86 5.64 -8.76
CA MET A 1 -11.65 5.35 -9.55
C MET A 1 -11.75 3.91 -9.97
N LYS A 2 -11.43 3.59 -11.22
CA LYS A 2 -11.19 2.19 -11.61
C LYS A 2 -9.82 1.78 -11.08
N ASP A 3 -9.59 0.50 -10.87
CA ASP A 3 -8.29 -0.02 -10.39
C ASP A 3 -7.13 0.41 -11.32
N GLU A 4 -7.44 0.59 -12.61
CA GLU A 4 -6.56 1.08 -13.68
C GLU A 4 -6.06 2.53 -13.44
N ASP A 5 -6.78 3.34 -12.65
CA ASP A 5 -6.41 4.72 -12.35
C ASP A 5 -5.44 4.83 -11.15
N VAL A 6 -5.25 3.73 -10.41
CA VAL A 6 -4.37 3.67 -9.23
C VAL A 6 -2.99 3.18 -9.66
N THR A 7 -1.96 3.98 -9.45
CA THR A 7 -0.58 3.52 -9.64
C THR A 7 -0.09 2.76 -8.43
N THR A 8 -0.33 3.31 -7.24
CA THR A 8 0.07 2.68 -5.99
C THR A 8 -0.83 3.11 -4.84
N TRP A 9 -0.94 2.25 -3.83
CA TRP A 9 -1.55 2.61 -2.56
C TRP A 9 -0.76 2.02 -1.39
N PHE A 10 -0.81 2.75 -0.27
CA PHE A 10 -0.08 2.43 0.95
C PHE A 10 -1.03 2.36 2.13
N LEU A 11 -0.75 1.43 3.04
CA LEU A 11 -1.49 1.23 4.27
C LEU A 11 -0.61 1.57 5.47
N TYR A 12 -1.12 2.40 6.38
CA TYR A 12 -0.61 2.57 7.73
C TYR A 12 -1.66 2.07 8.72
N THR A 13 -1.32 1.07 9.52
CA THR A 13 -2.25 0.37 10.41
C THR A 13 -2.48 1.08 11.75
N ASP A 14 -1.71 2.14 12.06
CA ASP A 14 -1.77 2.82 13.36
C ASP A 14 -1.43 4.31 13.31
N TYR A 15 -2.16 5.08 12.49
CA TYR A 15 -1.87 6.48 12.22
C TYR A 15 -1.94 7.38 13.45
N ASP A 16 -0.82 8.00 13.79
CA ASP A 16 -0.66 8.89 14.94
C ASP A 16 -1.16 10.32 14.69
N GLY A 17 -1.45 10.67 13.43
CA GLY A 17 -1.88 12.01 13.01
C GLY A 17 -0.75 12.94 12.59
N LYS A 18 0.51 12.48 12.58
CA LYS A 18 1.69 13.30 12.28
C LYS A 18 2.39 12.85 11.03
N THR A 19 2.82 11.58 10.99
CA THR A 19 3.67 11.04 9.92
C THR A 19 3.04 9.82 9.30
N PHE A 20 3.17 9.68 7.98
CA PHE A 20 2.65 8.52 7.27
C PHE A 20 3.71 7.41 7.25
N HIS A 21 3.52 6.37 8.05
CA HIS A 21 4.39 5.20 8.08
C HIS A 21 3.81 4.08 7.21
N ILE A 22 4.54 3.66 6.19
CA ILE A 22 4.08 2.61 5.28
C ILE A 22 4.27 1.24 5.97
N CYS A 23 3.17 0.55 6.28
CA CYS A 23 3.17 -0.83 6.77
C CYS A 23 3.00 -1.83 5.64
N GLN A 24 2.20 -1.50 4.62
CA GLN A 24 2.01 -2.30 3.41
C GLN A 24 1.97 -1.40 2.18
N ALA A 25 2.47 -1.90 1.06
CA ALA A 25 2.56 -1.18 -0.21
C ALA A 25 2.09 -2.05 -1.37
N PHE A 26 1.28 -1.46 -2.24
CA PHE A 26 0.61 -2.14 -3.35
C PHE A 26 0.81 -1.38 -4.65
N PHE A 27 1.01 -2.11 -5.74
CA PHE A 27 1.35 -1.55 -7.05
C PHE A 27 0.51 -2.24 -8.14
N PRO A 28 -0.80 -1.96 -8.21
CA PRO A 28 -1.71 -2.61 -9.18
C PRO A 28 -1.38 -2.27 -10.64
N GLY A 29 -0.81 -1.09 -10.92
CA GLY A 29 -0.61 -0.58 -12.28
C GLY A 29 0.74 -0.88 -12.96
N ASP A 30 1.75 -1.41 -12.25
CA ASP A 30 3.09 -1.63 -12.83
C ASP A 30 3.61 -3.04 -12.57
N ASN A 31 3.52 -3.89 -13.61
CA ASN A 31 4.03 -5.25 -13.59
C ASN A 31 5.54 -5.34 -13.35
N LYS A 32 6.31 -4.26 -13.59
CA LYS A 32 7.77 -4.20 -13.40
C LYS A 32 8.18 -3.53 -12.09
N ALA A 33 7.26 -2.93 -11.34
CA ALA A 33 7.60 -2.22 -10.10
C ALA A 33 8.26 -3.15 -9.07
N TRP A 34 7.77 -4.37 -8.94
CA TRP A 34 8.33 -5.33 -7.99
C TRP A 34 9.65 -5.95 -8.44
N GLU A 35 9.86 -6.19 -9.73
CA GLU A 35 11.18 -6.62 -10.22
C GLU A 35 12.24 -5.56 -9.88
N LYS A 36 11.91 -4.28 -10.07
CA LYS A 36 12.77 -3.15 -9.67
C LYS A 36 12.97 -3.13 -8.16
N LEU A 37 11.92 -3.36 -7.36
CA LEU A 37 11.99 -3.35 -5.91
C LEU A 37 12.83 -4.52 -5.35
N GLN A 38 12.64 -5.73 -5.85
CA GLN A 38 13.46 -6.91 -5.54
C GLN A 38 14.94 -6.64 -5.83
N ARG A 39 15.23 -6.07 -7.00
CA ARG A 39 16.58 -5.69 -7.39
C ARG A 39 17.16 -4.61 -6.46
N ALA A 40 16.38 -3.60 -6.10
CA ALA A 40 16.81 -2.53 -5.20
C ALA A 40 17.08 -3.04 -3.78
N LEU A 41 16.25 -3.95 -3.27
CA LEU A 41 16.37 -4.55 -1.94
C LEU A 41 17.35 -5.74 -1.88
N LYS A 42 17.83 -6.23 -3.04
CA LYS A 42 18.60 -7.47 -3.17
C LYS A 42 17.90 -8.66 -2.52
N ALA A 43 16.58 -8.73 -2.66
CA ALA A 43 15.74 -9.73 -2.02
C ALA A 43 14.88 -10.48 -3.05
N THR A 44 14.55 -11.73 -2.75
CA THR A 44 13.60 -12.53 -3.53
C THR A 44 12.23 -12.46 -2.86
N ILE A 45 11.22 -12.05 -3.61
CA ILE A 45 9.83 -12.03 -3.15
C ILE A 45 9.13 -13.25 -3.77
N PRO A 46 8.40 -14.05 -2.97
CA PRO A 46 7.65 -15.18 -3.50
C PRO A 46 6.61 -14.72 -4.55
N PRO A 47 6.44 -15.45 -5.68
CA PRO A 47 5.50 -15.07 -6.73
C PRO A 47 4.04 -14.90 -6.27
N GLU A 48 3.61 -15.68 -5.28
CA GLU A 48 2.28 -15.60 -4.69
C GLU A 48 2.04 -14.28 -3.95
N THR A 49 3.07 -13.78 -3.24
CA THR A 49 3.03 -12.50 -2.53
C THR A 49 2.93 -11.34 -3.53
N PHE A 50 3.59 -11.50 -4.68
CA PHE A 50 3.58 -10.50 -5.76
C PHE A 50 2.18 -10.28 -6.34
N GLU A 51 1.41 -11.34 -6.58
CA GLU A 51 0.05 -11.19 -7.09
C GLU A 51 -0.91 -10.56 -6.07
N GLN A 52 -0.76 -10.88 -4.78
CA GLN A 52 -1.55 -10.23 -3.73
C GLN A 52 -1.26 -8.73 -3.62
N MET A 53 -0.01 -8.33 -3.88
CA MET A 53 0.43 -6.92 -3.86
C MET A 53 -0.03 -6.09 -5.08
N ARG A 54 -0.69 -6.73 -6.05
CA ARG A 54 -1.36 -6.06 -7.17
C ARG A 54 -2.87 -5.85 -6.94
N GLY A 55 -3.41 -6.32 -5.82
CA GLY A 55 -4.82 -6.16 -5.49
C GLY A 55 -5.16 -4.83 -4.81
N ALA A 56 -6.46 -4.65 -4.56
CA ALA A 56 -7.02 -3.60 -3.71
C ALA A 56 -7.32 -4.08 -2.28
N VAL A 57 -6.86 -5.29 -1.93
CA VAL A 57 -7.10 -5.92 -0.62
C VAL A 57 -5.79 -5.99 0.15
N SER A 58 -5.79 -5.48 1.38
CA SER A 58 -4.64 -5.55 2.27
C SER A 58 -4.39 -6.96 2.77
N PHE A 59 -3.14 -7.27 3.15
CA PHE A 59 -2.89 -8.43 4.00
C PHE A 59 -3.53 -8.23 5.37
N PRO A 60 -3.94 -9.31 6.07
CA PRO A 60 -4.44 -9.19 7.44
C PRO A 60 -3.47 -8.42 8.34
N PHE A 61 -4.02 -7.55 9.18
CA PHE A 61 -3.26 -6.79 10.17
C PHE A 61 -4.09 -6.60 11.42
N LYS A 62 -3.43 -6.27 12.53
CA LYS A 62 -4.08 -5.86 13.77
C LYS A 62 -4.03 -4.33 13.86
N PRO A 63 -5.14 -3.66 14.22
CA PRO A 63 -5.08 -2.23 14.56
C PRO A 63 -4.07 -1.99 15.68
N GLY A 64 -3.32 -0.91 15.58
CA GLY A 64 -2.40 -0.49 16.65
C GLY A 64 -3.09 0.33 17.74
N GLU A 65 -2.29 1.02 18.55
CA GLU A 65 -2.74 1.70 19.77
C GLU A 65 -3.69 2.86 19.49
N HIS A 66 -3.45 3.60 18.41
CA HIS A 66 -4.26 4.74 18.00
C HIS A 66 -5.58 4.34 17.33
N LYS A 67 -5.74 3.06 16.96
CA LYS A 67 -6.93 2.52 16.26
C LYS A 67 -7.32 3.34 15.02
N ARG A 68 -6.34 3.92 14.34
CA ARG A 68 -6.56 4.71 13.12
C ARG A 68 -5.80 4.06 11.99
N ILE A 69 -6.50 3.73 10.91
CA ILE A 69 -5.89 3.20 9.71
C ILE A 69 -5.86 4.32 8.68
N ALA A 70 -4.70 4.61 8.12
CA ALA A 70 -4.57 5.55 7.02
C ALA A 70 -4.26 4.81 5.72
N VAL A 71 -5.04 5.08 4.69
CA VAL A 71 -4.84 4.58 3.34
C VAL A 71 -4.47 5.76 2.46
N LYS A 72 -3.27 5.71 1.87
CA LYS A 72 -2.82 6.69 0.88
C LYS A 72 -2.93 6.06 -0.51
N VAL A 73 -3.59 6.74 -1.43
CA VAL A 73 -3.72 6.33 -2.83
C VAL A 73 -3.03 7.37 -3.71
N ILE A 74 -2.29 6.90 -4.71
CA ILE A 74 -1.58 7.74 -5.68
C ILE A 74 -2.04 7.33 -7.08
N ASP A 75 -2.55 8.30 -7.84
CA ASP A 75 -2.95 8.08 -9.24
C ASP A 75 -1.75 8.17 -10.22
N PHE A 76 -1.98 7.85 -11.48
CA PHE A 76 -0.95 7.90 -12.53
C PHE A 76 -0.43 9.31 -12.85
N ARG A 77 -1.13 10.36 -12.39
CA ARG A 77 -0.71 11.75 -12.53
C ARG A 77 0.14 12.21 -11.33
N GLY A 78 0.28 11.37 -10.32
CA GLY A 78 0.99 11.66 -9.08
C GLY A 78 0.14 12.40 -8.05
N ASN A 79 -1.17 12.52 -8.23
CA ASN A 79 -2.04 13.10 -7.21
C ASN A 79 -2.15 12.13 -6.03
N GLU A 80 -2.02 12.65 -4.81
CA GLU A 80 -2.13 11.88 -3.58
C GLU A 80 -3.44 12.19 -2.86
N VAL A 81 -4.13 11.14 -2.41
CA VAL A 81 -5.28 11.24 -1.50
C VAL A 81 -5.04 10.33 -0.32
N VAL A 82 -5.32 10.84 0.89
CA VAL A 82 -5.27 10.05 2.13
C VAL A 82 -6.66 9.96 2.73
N ARG A 83 -7.08 8.73 3.04
CA ARG A 83 -8.30 8.45 3.81
C ARG A 83 -7.92 7.83 5.15
N ILE A 84 -8.46 8.37 6.22
CA ILE A 84 -8.30 7.83 7.58
C ILE A 84 -9.62 7.17 7.97
N VAL A 85 -9.53 5.95 8.49
CA VAL A 85 -10.66 5.21 9.05
C VAL A 85 -10.35 4.79 10.48
N GLN A 86 -11.38 4.76 11.33
CA GLN A 86 -11.26 4.24 12.69
C GLN A 86 -11.41 2.73 12.65
N ALA A 87 -10.55 2.02 13.38
CA ALA A 87 -10.63 0.59 13.59
C ALA A 87 -11.36 0.29 14.89
N GLU A 88 -12.24 -0.71 14.90
CA GLU A 88 -12.94 -1.18 16.10
C GLU A 88 -12.05 -2.07 16.98
#